data_AF-A0A1H0C2N2-F1
#
_entry.id   AF-A0A1H0C2N2-F1
#
_cell.length_a   1.000
_cell.length_b   1.000
_cell.length_c   1.000
_cell.angle_alpha   90.00
_cell.angle_beta   90.00
_cell.angle_gamma   90.00
#
_symmetry.space_group_name_H-M   'P 1'
#
loop_
_entity.id
_entity.type
_entity.pdbx_description
1 polymer ?
#
loop_
_entity_poly.entity_id
_entity_poly.type
_entity_poly.pdbx_seq_one_letter_code
_entity_poly.pdbx_strand_id
1 'polypeptide(L)'
;MRRDIQPNERAFSSKEVAETVGIATPTVRKYGQVLERNGYEFLKDGERRIFVQSDIEALVALRDTPNSLDDTAKELVELQKERLKESNQTEIAISDTYETLPHDPNQLKEALMIVFKELAATREMNIQLTNDMSQLKTTISRLQQDHHIISSTIGNAAQKTNAKIQKLTEQQTNHYETLLQQEKQKTEQLKQEIQLMRDEQKREWSSQTDFNQRLEEALQQRKGRWGKLFSLFGK
;
A
#
# COMPACT_ATOMS: atom_id res chain seq x y z
N MET A 1 -25.85 1.52 -25.49
CA MET A 1 -25.83 0.91 -24.14
C MET A 1 -25.73 -0.58 -24.34
N ARG A 2 -24.73 -1.21 -23.72
CA ARG A 2 -24.53 -2.67 -23.76
C ARG A 2 -25.77 -3.39 -23.25
N ARG A 3 -26.26 -4.35 -24.04
CA ARG A 3 -27.46 -5.14 -23.77
C ARG A 3 -27.13 -6.61 -23.50
N ASP A 4 -25.87 -6.98 -23.68
CA ASP A 4 -25.32 -8.31 -23.44
C ASP A 4 -25.06 -8.61 -21.95
N ILE A 5 -25.17 -7.60 -21.08
CA ILE A 5 -24.88 -7.71 -19.64
C ILE A 5 -26.16 -8.13 -18.90
N GLN A 6 -26.09 -9.22 -18.13
CA GLN A 6 -27.23 -9.72 -17.36
C GLN A 6 -27.47 -8.88 -16.08
N PRO A 7 -28.73 -8.67 -15.67
CA PRO A 7 -29.01 -8.07 -14.36
C PRO A 7 -28.47 -8.99 -13.26
N ASN A 8 -27.61 -8.46 -12.38
CA ASN A 8 -26.83 -9.15 -11.33
C ASN A 8 -25.50 -9.79 -11.75
N GLU A 9 -24.99 -9.49 -12.95
CA GLU A 9 -23.65 -9.91 -13.32
C GLU A 9 -22.57 -9.20 -12.49
N ARG A 10 -21.50 -9.93 -12.12
CA ARG A 10 -20.42 -9.39 -11.28
C ARG A 10 -19.62 -8.35 -12.06
N ALA A 11 -19.60 -7.12 -11.54
CA ALA A 11 -18.78 -6.03 -12.01
C ALA A 11 -17.40 -6.02 -11.31
N PHE A 12 -16.35 -5.77 -12.07
CA PHE A 12 -14.97 -5.70 -11.60
C PHE A 12 -14.38 -4.31 -11.84
N SER A 13 -13.61 -3.84 -10.87
CA SER A 13 -12.81 -2.61 -10.97
C SER A 13 -11.49 -2.87 -11.71
N SER A 14 -10.85 -1.84 -12.26
CA SER A 14 -9.54 -1.96 -12.92
C SER A 14 -8.47 -2.62 -12.06
N LYS A 15 -8.57 -2.51 -10.72
CA LYS A 15 -7.64 -3.13 -9.77
C LYS A 15 -7.87 -4.64 -9.68
N GLU A 16 -9.13 -5.06 -9.55
CA GLU A 16 -9.48 -6.48 -9.49
C GLU A 16 -9.21 -7.19 -10.82
N VAL A 17 -9.44 -6.50 -11.94
CA VAL A 17 -9.08 -7.01 -13.27
C VAL A 17 -7.57 -7.18 -13.41
N ALA A 18 -6.77 -6.24 -12.91
CA ALA A 18 -5.31 -6.35 -12.91
C ALA A 18 -4.83 -7.60 -12.15
N GLU A 19 -5.41 -7.86 -10.98
CA GLU A 19 -5.12 -9.05 -10.17
C GLU A 19 -5.58 -10.34 -10.87
N THR A 20 -6.77 -10.35 -11.47
CA THR A 20 -7.36 -11.51 -12.14
C THR A 20 -6.61 -11.89 -13.42
N VAL A 21 -6.20 -10.90 -14.21
CA VAL A 21 -5.46 -11.09 -15.48
C VAL A 21 -3.95 -11.19 -15.24
N GLY A 22 -3.46 -10.91 -14.03
CA GLY A 22 -2.02 -10.95 -13.72
C GLY A 22 -1.20 -9.90 -14.48
N ILE A 23 -1.78 -8.73 -14.75
CA ILE A 23 -1.12 -7.60 -15.41
C ILE A 23 -1.12 -6.36 -14.53
N ALA A 24 -0.19 -5.43 -14.76
CA ALA A 24 -0.16 -4.19 -14.00
C ALA A 24 -1.40 -3.32 -14.33
N THR A 25 -1.94 -2.60 -13.35
CA THR A 25 -3.10 -1.70 -13.51
C THR A 25 -2.96 -0.67 -14.65
N PRO A 26 -1.77 -0.07 -14.91
CA PRO A 26 -1.58 0.79 -16.07
C PRO A 26 -1.75 0.06 -17.41
N THR A 27 -1.39 -1.23 -17.46
CA THR A 27 -1.55 -2.08 -18.65
C THR A 27 -3.02 -2.34 -18.95
N VAL A 28 -3.84 -2.58 -17.92
CA VAL A 28 -5.32 -2.67 -18.06
C VAL A 28 -5.87 -1.40 -18.71
N ARG A 29 -5.39 -0.22 -18.27
CA ARG A 29 -5.81 1.08 -18.85
C ARG A 29 -5.39 1.20 -20.32
N LYS A 30 -4.15 0.82 -20.65
CA LYS A 30 -3.64 0.85 -22.03
C LYS A 30 -4.44 -0.09 -22.95
N TYR A 31 -4.72 -1.30 -22.49
CA TYR A 31 -5.48 -2.30 -23.25
C TYR A 31 -6.93 -1.89 -23.46
N GLY A 32 -7.57 -1.33 -22.42
CA GLY A 32 -8.90 -0.74 -22.55
C GLY A 32 -8.93 0.40 -23.58
N GLN A 33 -7.90 1.26 -23.63
CA GLN A 33 -7.81 2.33 -24.64
C GLN A 33 -7.65 1.78 -26.07
N VAL A 34 -6.85 0.72 -26.26
CA VAL A 34 -6.69 0.08 -27.57
C VAL A 34 -8.01 -0.52 -28.05
N LEU A 35 -8.73 -1.21 -27.16
CA LEU A 35 -10.04 -1.78 -27.46
C LEU A 35 -11.07 -0.69 -27.79
N GLU A 36 -11.16 0.38 -26.98
CA GLU A 36 -12.07 1.50 -27.26
C GLU A 36 -11.73 2.23 -28.58
N ARG A 37 -10.44 2.40 -28.89
CA ARG A 37 -10.01 3.02 -30.15
C ARG A 37 -10.46 2.22 -31.36
N ASN A 38 -10.53 0.89 -31.24
CA ASN A 38 -10.97 -0.01 -32.29
C ASN A 38 -12.50 -0.25 -32.27
N GLY A 39 -13.24 0.41 -31.36
CA GLY A 39 -14.71 0.39 -31.33
C GLY A 39 -15.34 -0.55 -30.29
N TYR A 40 -14.56 -1.05 -29.32
CA TYR A 40 -15.08 -1.86 -28.21
C TYR A 40 -15.82 -0.99 -27.20
N GLU A 41 -17.00 -1.42 -26.78
CA GLU A 41 -17.79 -0.71 -25.77
C GLU A 41 -17.55 -1.29 -24.37
N PHE A 42 -17.12 -0.45 -23.42
CA PHE A 42 -17.09 -0.78 -22.00
C PHE A 42 -18.26 -0.12 -21.28
N LEU A 43 -18.72 -0.77 -20.20
CA LEU A 43 -19.62 -0.11 -19.26
C LEU A 43 -18.87 1.01 -18.54
N LYS A 44 -19.47 2.20 -18.45
CA LYS A 44 -18.84 3.38 -17.84
C LYS A 44 -19.68 3.91 -16.69
N ASP A 45 -19.02 4.15 -15.58
CA ASP A 45 -19.53 4.94 -14.45
C ASP A 45 -18.72 6.25 -14.41
N GLY A 46 -19.26 7.28 -15.07
CA GLY A 46 -18.55 8.53 -15.36
C GLY A 46 -17.32 8.30 -16.26
N GLU A 47 -16.11 8.55 -15.71
CA GLU A 47 -14.83 8.33 -16.41
C GLU A 47 -14.26 6.92 -16.18
N ARG A 48 -14.85 6.15 -15.25
CA ARG A 48 -14.33 4.84 -14.85
C ARG A 48 -14.95 3.74 -15.70
N ARG A 49 -14.11 2.84 -16.20
CA ARG A 49 -14.55 1.62 -16.89
C ARG A 49 -14.91 0.59 -15.82
N ILE A 50 -16.12 0.05 -15.93
CA ILE A 50 -16.57 -1.12 -15.17
C ILE A 50 -16.41 -2.31 -16.10
N PHE A 51 -15.71 -3.34 -15.64
CA PHE A 51 -15.43 -4.53 -16.43
C PHE A 51 -16.37 -5.65 -16.02
N VAL A 52 -16.88 -6.35 -17.01
CA VAL A 52 -17.68 -7.56 -16.84
C VAL A 52 -16.81 -8.78 -17.17
N GLN A 53 -17.25 -10.00 -16.85
CA GLN A 53 -16.48 -11.22 -17.13
C GLN A 53 -16.07 -11.32 -18.60
N SER A 54 -16.98 -10.98 -19.52
CA SER A 54 -16.71 -10.92 -20.96
C SER A 54 -15.60 -9.95 -21.36
N ASP A 55 -15.42 -8.86 -20.60
CA ASP A 55 -14.36 -7.88 -20.81
C ASP A 55 -13.02 -8.37 -20.29
N ILE A 56 -13.02 -9.14 -19.20
CA ILE A 56 -11.81 -9.78 -18.66
C ILE A 56 -11.28 -10.78 -19.69
N GLU A 57 -12.15 -11.57 -20.30
CA GLU A 57 -11.78 -12.52 -21.35
C GLU A 57 -11.19 -11.81 -22.58
N ALA A 58 -11.77 -10.68 -23.00
CA ALA A 58 -11.22 -9.86 -24.07
C ALA A 58 -9.81 -9.32 -23.73
N LEU A 59 -9.59 -8.91 -22.48
CA LEU A 59 -8.27 -8.45 -22.01
C LEU A 59 -7.25 -9.59 -21.93
N VAL A 60 -7.67 -10.81 -21.57
CA VAL A 60 -6.82 -12.02 -21.58
C VAL A 60 -6.45 -12.39 -23.01
N ALA A 61 -7.42 -12.40 -23.94
CA ALA A 61 -7.18 -12.69 -25.35
C ALA A 61 -6.22 -11.68 -25.98
N LEU A 62 -6.29 -10.40 -25.57
CA LEU A 62 -5.36 -9.37 -26.00
C LEU A 62 -3.94 -9.54 -25.41
N ARG A 63 -3.82 -10.12 -24.21
CA ARG A 63 -2.54 -10.42 -23.56
C ARG A 63 -1.82 -11.60 -24.21
N ASP A 64 -2.56 -12.68 -24.50
CA ASP A 64 -1.99 -13.98 -24.92
C ASP A 64 -1.82 -14.10 -26.44
N THR A 65 -2.09 -13.01 -27.16
CA THR A 65 -2.05 -12.96 -28.61
C THR A 65 -0.62 -12.87 -29.15
N PRO A 66 -0.29 -13.64 -30.22
CA PRO A 66 0.97 -13.50 -30.95
C PRO A 66 0.94 -12.41 -32.04
N ASN A 67 -0.25 -11.89 -32.38
CA ASN A 67 -0.47 -10.88 -33.42
C ASN A 67 -0.36 -9.43 -32.88
N SER A 68 -0.46 -8.44 -33.75
CA SER A 68 -0.52 -7.03 -33.35
C SER A 68 -1.74 -6.77 -32.43
N LEU A 69 -1.55 -5.93 -31.41
CA LEU A 69 -2.60 -5.54 -30.47
C LEU A 69 -3.82 -4.91 -31.18
N ASP A 70 -3.59 -4.18 -32.27
CA ASP A 70 -4.68 -3.54 -33.02
C ASP A 70 -5.51 -4.54 -33.84
N ASP A 71 -4.89 -5.58 -34.40
CA ASP A 71 -5.60 -6.55 -35.24
C ASP A 71 -6.47 -7.48 -34.39
N THR A 72 -5.96 -7.87 -33.22
CA THR A 72 -6.69 -8.68 -32.24
C THR A 72 -7.82 -7.87 -31.60
N ALA A 73 -7.60 -6.58 -31.35
CA ALA A 73 -8.65 -5.71 -30.86
C ALA A 73 -9.82 -5.61 -31.84
N LYS A 74 -9.58 -5.58 -33.16
CA LYS A 74 -10.65 -5.59 -34.17
C LYS A 74 -11.44 -6.90 -34.16
N GLU A 75 -10.77 -8.03 -34.03
CA GLU A 75 -11.43 -9.34 -33.95
C GLU A 75 -12.34 -9.44 -32.72
N LEU A 76 -11.85 -8.99 -31.56
CA LEU A 76 -12.64 -8.97 -30.31
C LEU A 76 -13.83 -8.01 -30.38
N VAL A 77 -13.71 -6.91 -31.13
CA VAL A 77 -14.81 -5.98 -31.38
C VAL A 77 -15.89 -6.60 -32.24
N GLU A 78 -15.53 -7.34 -33.29
CA GLU A 78 -16.52 -8.05 -34.10
C GLU A 78 -17.25 -9.14 -33.28
N LEU A 79 -16.52 -9.87 -32.43
CA LEU A 79 -17.14 -10.83 -31.50
C LEU A 79 -18.09 -10.15 -30.49
N GLN A 80 -17.76 -8.93 -30.04
CA GLN A 80 -18.68 -8.15 -29.18
C GLN A 80 -19.94 -7.73 -29.94
N LYS A 81 -19.79 -7.31 -31.21
CA LYS A 81 -20.94 -6.93 -32.05
C LYS A 81 -21.86 -8.10 -32.35
N GLU A 82 -21.34 -9.30 -32.56
CA GLU A 82 -22.15 -10.51 -32.75
C GLU A 82 -22.95 -10.85 -31.49
N ARG A 83 -22.33 -10.82 -30.30
CA ARG A 83 -23.03 -11.02 -29.01
C ARG A 83 -24.14 -9.98 -28.79
N LEU A 84 -23.88 -8.73 -29.16
CA LEU A 84 -24.89 -7.66 -29.10
C LEU A 84 -26.04 -7.85 -30.11
N LYS A 85 -25.82 -8.58 -31.22
CA LYS A 85 -26.87 -8.90 -32.21
C LYS A 85 -27.74 -10.06 -31.77
N GLU A 86 -27.16 -11.13 -31.21
CA GLU A 86 -27.91 -12.31 -30.71
C GLU A 86 -28.86 -11.93 -29.57
N SER A 87 -28.49 -10.98 -28.72
CA SER A 87 -29.37 -10.46 -27.66
C SER A 87 -30.65 -9.79 -28.17
N ASN A 88 -30.75 -9.40 -29.46
CA ASN A 88 -31.99 -8.86 -30.03
C ASN A 88 -33.02 -9.96 -30.38
N GLN A 89 -32.66 -11.24 -30.39
CA GLN A 89 -33.60 -12.33 -30.73
C GLN A 89 -34.43 -12.83 -29.53
N THR A 90 -34.18 -12.32 -28.33
CA THR A 90 -35.06 -12.55 -27.17
C THR A 90 -36.23 -11.56 -27.14
N GLU A 91 -36.73 -11.17 -28.31
CA GLU A 91 -38.07 -10.60 -28.42
C GLU A 91 -39.03 -11.76 -28.14
N ILE A 92 -39.74 -11.68 -27.01
CA ILE A 92 -40.75 -12.64 -26.62
C ILE A 92 -41.73 -12.75 -27.78
N ALA A 93 -41.62 -13.82 -28.56
CA ALA A 93 -42.60 -14.15 -29.58
C ALA A 93 -43.91 -14.45 -28.85
N ILE A 94 -44.78 -13.44 -28.74
CA ILE A 94 -46.19 -13.67 -28.46
C ILE A 94 -46.72 -14.33 -29.74
N SER A 95 -46.53 -15.65 -29.88
CA SER A 95 -47.26 -16.40 -30.90
C SER A 95 -48.74 -16.19 -30.59
N ASP A 96 -49.48 -15.68 -31.57
CA ASP A 96 -50.93 -15.58 -31.59
C ASP A 96 -51.55 -16.98 -31.42
N THR A 97 -51.57 -17.46 -30.18
CA THR A 97 -52.08 -18.79 -29.82
C THR A 97 -53.49 -18.66 -29.26
N TYR A 98 -54.34 -17.86 -29.93
CA TYR A 98 -55.76 -17.77 -29.62
C TYR A 98 -56.61 -18.82 -30.36
N GLU A 99 -56.03 -19.57 -31.31
CA GLU A 99 -56.79 -20.52 -32.15
C GLU A 99 -56.83 -21.96 -31.65
N THR A 100 -56.14 -22.32 -30.56
CA THR A 100 -56.21 -23.67 -29.98
C THR A 100 -56.73 -23.64 -28.54
N LEU A 101 -58.01 -23.29 -28.38
CA LEU A 101 -58.73 -23.62 -27.13
C LEU A 101 -59.07 -25.12 -27.13
N PRO A 102 -58.67 -25.89 -26.10
CA PRO A 102 -59.13 -27.26 -25.92
C PRO A 102 -60.67 -27.26 -25.83
N HIS A 103 -61.34 -27.95 -26.76
CA HIS A 103 -62.81 -28.09 -26.76
C HIS A 103 -63.33 -29.01 -25.62
N ASP A 104 -62.43 -29.55 -24.78
CA ASP A 104 -62.76 -30.40 -23.63
C ASP A 104 -62.69 -29.59 -22.32
N PRO A 105 -63.83 -29.38 -21.62
CA PRO A 105 -63.88 -28.62 -20.37
C PRO A 105 -63.02 -29.22 -19.24
N ASN A 106 -62.66 -30.51 -19.30
CA ASN A 106 -61.79 -31.14 -18.30
C ASN A 106 -60.31 -30.75 -18.48
N GLN A 107 -59.84 -30.62 -19.72
CA GLN A 107 -58.46 -30.20 -20.02
C GLN A 107 -58.23 -28.73 -19.68
N LEU A 108 -59.24 -27.88 -19.92
CA LEU A 108 -59.18 -26.46 -19.57
C LEU A 108 -59.12 -26.27 -18.04
N LYS A 109 -59.88 -27.08 -17.29
CA LYS A 109 -59.83 -27.11 -15.82
C LYS A 109 -58.45 -27.52 -15.30
N GLU A 110 -57.81 -28.51 -15.93
CA GLU A 110 -56.48 -28.98 -15.54
C GLU A 110 -55.40 -27.92 -15.83
N ALA A 111 -55.42 -27.30 -17.02
CA ALA A 111 -54.51 -26.22 -17.38
C ALA A 111 -54.66 -25.01 -16.44
N LEU A 112 -55.90 -24.59 -16.14
CA LEU A 112 -56.15 -23.52 -15.17
C LEU A 112 -55.64 -23.88 -13.77
N MET A 113 -55.83 -25.12 -13.31
CA MET A 113 -55.33 -25.56 -12.01
C MET A 113 -53.80 -25.55 -11.92
N ILE A 114 -53.09 -25.88 -13.00
CA ILE A 114 -51.63 -25.76 -13.07
C ILE A 114 -51.22 -24.28 -12.96
N VAL A 115 -51.85 -23.40 -13.74
CA VAL A 115 -51.57 -21.95 -13.70
C VAL A 115 -51.84 -21.37 -12.32
N PHE A 116 -52.93 -21.76 -11.65
CA PHE A 116 -53.21 -21.30 -10.28
C PHE A 116 -52.19 -21.79 -9.27
N LYS A 117 -51.70 -23.04 -9.40
CA LYS A 117 -50.64 -23.57 -8.53
C LYS A 117 -49.32 -22.83 -8.73
N GLU A 118 -48.92 -22.60 -9.99
CA GLU A 118 -47.72 -21.83 -10.32
C GLU A 118 -47.84 -20.38 -9.85
N LEU A 119 -49.01 -19.76 -10.01
CA LEU A 119 -49.26 -18.39 -9.54
C LEU A 119 -49.21 -18.30 -8.01
N ALA A 120 -49.77 -19.29 -7.30
CA ALA A 120 -49.68 -19.36 -5.85
C ALA A 120 -48.24 -19.57 -5.37
N ALA A 121 -47.48 -20.46 -6.02
CA ALA A 121 -46.07 -20.68 -5.74
C ALA A 121 -45.23 -19.42 -5.98
N THR A 122 -45.49 -18.70 -7.08
CA THR A 122 -44.81 -17.43 -7.40
C THR A 122 -45.13 -16.34 -6.37
N ARG A 123 -46.38 -16.26 -5.90
CA ARG A 123 -46.78 -15.30 -4.86
C ARG A 123 -46.10 -15.60 -3.53
N GLU A 124 -46.02 -16.86 -3.15
CA GLU A 124 -45.32 -17.30 -1.94
C GLU A 124 -43.82 -16.97 -2.03
N MET A 125 -43.19 -17.25 -3.17
CA MET A 125 -41.78 -16.91 -3.41
C MET A 125 -41.54 -15.39 -3.33
N ASN A 126 -42.46 -14.56 -3.84
CA ASN A 126 -42.35 -13.10 -3.73
C ASN A 126 -42.46 -12.60 -2.27
N ILE A 127 -43.29 -13.24 -1.45
CA ILE A 127 -43.38 -12.94 -0.01
C ILE A 127 -42.07 -13.30 0.68
N GLN A 128 -41.51 -14.48 0.39
CA GLN A 128 -40.21 -14.91 0.93
C GLN A 128 -39.09 -13.94 0.53
N LEU A 129 -39.01 -13.58 -0.76
CA LEU A 129 -38.02 -12.63 -1.26
C LEU A 129 -38.11 -11.27 -0.56
N THR A 130 -39.34 -10.79 -0.29
CA THR A 130 -39.55 -9.53 0.45
C THR A 130 -39.05 -9.63 1.89
N ASN A 131 -39.30 -10.77 2.55
CA ASN A 131 -38.81 -11.03 3.90
C ASN A 131 -37.28 -11.10 3.93
N ASP A 132 -36.66 -11.84 3.02
CA ASP A 132 -35.21 -11.95 2.90
C ASP A 132 -34.57 -10.58 2.63
N MET A 133 -35.17 -9.77 1.76
CA MET A 133 -34.71 -8.41 1.50
C MET A 133 -34.77 -7.53 2.76
N SER A 134 -35.82 -7.68 3.58
CA SER A 134 -35.93 -6.94 4.84
C SER A 134 -34.85 -7.34 5.87
N GLN A 135 -34.52 -8.63 5.92
CA GLN A 135 -33.45 -9.16 6.77
C GLN A 135 -32.07 -8.71 6.26
N LEU A 136 -31.86 -8.76 4.95
CA LEU A 136 -30.64 -8.28 4.30
C LEU A 136 -30.41 -6.80 4.62
N LYS A 137 -31.45 -5.97 4.47
CA LYS A 137 -31.38 -4.54 4.78
C LYS A 137 -30.97 -4.29 6.23
N THR A 138 -31.56 -5.04 7.16
CA THR A 138 -31.22 -4.94 8.59
C THR A 138 -29.77 -5.33 8.87
N THR A 139 -29.30 -6.43 8.25
CA THR A 139 -27.93 -6.91 8.39
C THR A 139 -26.93 -5.91 7.81
N ILE A 140 -27.22 -5.33 6.65
CA ILE A 140 -26.39 -4.29 6.03
C ILE A 140 -26.33 -3.04 6.93
N SER A 141 -27.45 -2.57 7.48
CA SER A 141 -27.45 -1.42 8.39
C SER A 141 -26.61 -1.66 9.64
N ARG A 142 -26.69 -2.86 10.24
CA ARG A 142 -25.83 -3.25 11.36
C ARG A 142 -24.35 -3.28 10.97
N LEU A 143 -24.03 -3.88 9.82
CA LEU A 143 -22.65 -3.94 9.34
C LEU A 143 -22.06 -2.54 9.09
N GLN A 144 -22.85 -1.61 8.53
CA GLN A 144 -22.43 -0.22 8.35
C GLN A 144 -22.18 0.48 9.68
N GLN A 145 -23.05 0.27 10.67
CA GLN A 145 -22.88 0.81 12.01
C GLN A 145 -21.63 0.25 12.70
N ASP A 146 -21.43 -1.06 12.66
CA ASP A 146 -20.26 -1.73 13.22
C ASP A 146 -18.97 -1.23 12.55
N HIS A 147 -18.98 -1.06 11.23
CA HIS A 147 -17.86 -0.51 10.50
C HIS A 147 -17.51 0.92 10.98
N HIS A 148 -18.50 1.77 11.23
CA HIS A 148 -18.27 3.10 11.77
C HIS A 148 -17.65 3.08 13.18
N ILE A 149 -18.15 2.20 14.06
CA ILE A 149 -17.60 2.03 15.41
C ILE A 149 -16.16 1.51 15.36
N ILE A 150 -15.89 0.50 14.53
CA ILE A 150 -14.56 -0.06 14.34
C ILE A 150 -13.62 1.01 13.80
N SER A 151 -14.02 1.73 12.74
CA SER A 151 -13.21 2.78 12.13
C SER A 151 -12.86 3.90 13.11
N SER A 152 -13.83 4.37 13.90
CA SER A 152 -13.58 5.41 14.91
C SER A 152 -12.69 4.92 16.05
N THR A 153 -12.90 3.68 16.52
CA THR A 153 -12.10 3.09 17.60
C THR A 153 -10.65 2.86 17.15
N ILE A 154 -10.45 2.29 15.95
CA ILE A 154 -9.12 2.08 15.36
C ILE A 154 -8.43 3.43 15.12
N GLY A 155 -9.14 4.42 14.59
CA GLY A 155 -8.60 5.76 14.37
C GLY A 155 -8.10 6.40 15.67
N ASN A 156 -8.92 6.37 16.72
CA ASN A 156 -8.55 6.89 18.04
C ASN A 156 -7.39 6.13 18.67
N ALA A 157 -7.37 4.80 18.56
CA ALA A 157 -6.29 3.97 19.09
C ALA A 157 -4.96 4.22 18.35
N ALA A 158 -5.00 4.33 17.02
CA ALA A 158 -3.85 4.68 16.19
C ALA A 158 -3.32 6.07 16.53
N GLN A 159 -4.19 7.07 16.68
CA GLN A 159 -3.80 8.43 17.10
C GLN A 159 -3.12 8.42 18.48
N LYS A 160 -3.71 7.73 19.47
CA LYS A 160 -3.10 7.61 20.81
C LYS A 160 -1.75 6.91 20.77
N THR A 161 -1.63 5.85 19.96
CA THR A 161 -0.38 5.10 19.80
C THR A 161 0.69 5.97 19.14
N ASN A 162 0.35 6.68 18.06
CA ASN A 162 1.26 7.60 17.38
C ASN A 162 1.73 8.73 18.31
N ALA A 163 0.82 9.33 19.08
CA ALA A 163 1.18 10.36 20.06
C ALA A 163 2.15 9.82 21.13
N LYS A 164 1.95 8.57 21.59
CA LYS A 164 2.85 7.93 22.55
C LYS A 164 4.22 7.61 21.93
N ILE A 165 4.26 7.12 20.69
CA ILE A 165 5.50 6.87 19.95
C ILE A 165 6.28 8.17 19.75
N GLN A 166 5.61 9.24 19.34
CA GLN A 166 6.24 10.55 19.16
C GLN A 166 6.84 11.06 20.46
N LYS A 167 6.09 10.99 21.57
CA LYS A 167 6.58 11.40 22.89
C LYS A 167 7.79 10.58 23.35
N LEU A 168 7.77 9.26 23.17
CA LEU A 168 8.90 8.40 23.53
C LEU A 168 10.13 8.69 22.67
N THR A 169 9.92 8.94 21.37
CA THR A 169 10.99 9.29 20.43
C THR A 169 11.63 10.62 20.82
N GLU A 170 10.83 11.64 21.13
CA GLU A 170 11.31 12.95 21.59
C GLU A 170 12.08 12.84 22.92
N GLN A 171 11.57 12.05 23.87
CA GLN A 171 12.28 11.77 25.12
C GLN A 171 13.64 11.10 24.89
N GLN A 172 13.70 10.13 23.97
CA GLN A 172 14.97 9.48 23.61
C GLN A 172 15.95 10.47 22.95
N THR A 173 15.49 11.27 21.99
CA THR A 173 16.33 12.27 21.32
C THR A 173 16.90 13.25 22.34
N ASN A 174 16.06 13.83 23.21
CA ASN A 174 16.50 14.76 24.24
C ASN A 174 17.51 14.12 25.21
N HIS A 175 17.30 12.84 25.56
CA HIS A 175 18.23 12.11 26.40
C HIS A 175 19.60 11.90 25.74
N TYR A 176 19.62 11.49 24.47
CA TYR A 176 20.86 11.32 23.70
C TYR A 176 21.59 12.65 23.51
N GLU A 177 20.88 13.73 23.21
CA GLU A 177 21.48 15.07 23.09
C GLU A 177 22.12 15.52 24.41
N THR A 178 21.45 15.27 25.53
CA THR A 178 21.98 15.57 26.87
C THR A 178 23.26 14.79 27.15
N LEU A 179 23.27 13.48 26.87
CA LEU A 179 24.45 12.64 27.06
C LEU A 179 25.62 13.09 26.17
N LEU A 180 25.34 13.39 24.91
CA LEU A 180 26.34 13.88 23.96
C LEU A 180 26.94 15.22 24.44
N GLN A 181 26.11 16.12 24.97
CA GLN A 181 26.59 17.39 25.49
C GLN A 181 27.47 17.20 26.74
N GLN A 182 27.10 16.29 27.64
CA GLN A 182 27.91 15.93 28.80
C GLN A 182 29.24 15.31 28.40
N GLU A 183 29.25 14.42 27.41
CA GLU A 183 30.47 13.80 26.88
C GLU A 183 31.40 14.86 26.28
N LYS A 184 30.87 15.78 25.46
CA LYS A 184 31.63 16.90 24.89
C LYS A 184 32.23 17.77 25.99
N GLN A 185 31.47 18.11 27.01
CA GLN A 185 31.96 18.91 28.14
C GLN A 185 33.10 18.20 28.89
N LYS A 186 32.92 16.91 29.21
CA LYS A 186 33.97 16.11 29.86
C LYS A 186 35.22 16.00 29.01
N THR A 187 35.04 15.81 27.70
CA THR A 187 36.16 15.71 26.75
C THR A 187 36.97 17.01 26.71
N GLU A 188 36.29 18.17 26.68
CA GLU A 188 36.97 19.46 26.73
C GLU A 188 37.67 19.70 28.08
N GLN A 189 37.05 19.31 29.20
CA GLN A 189 37.69 19.38 30.52
C GLN A 189 38.97 18.53 30.58
N LEU A 190 38.89 17.26 30.15
CA LEU A 190 40.04 16.36 30.12
C LEU A 190 41.15 16.87 29.19
N LYS A 191 40.79 17.46 28.05
CA LYS A 191 41.75 18.08 27.13
C LYS A 191 42.49 19.25 27.78
N GLN A 192 41.78 20.10 28.52
CA GLN A 192 42.39 21.19 29.28
C GLN A 192 43.31 20.66 30.38
N GLU A 193 42.90 19.64 31.12
CA GLU A 193 43.71 19.02 32.17
C GLU A 193 44.99 18.38 31.61
N ILE A 194 44.89 17.65 30.49
CA ILE A 194 46.06 17.10 29.79
C ILE A 194 47.00 18.20 29.33
N GLN A 195 46.47 19.32 28.83
CA GLN A 195 47.29 20.44 28.40
C GLN A 195 48.02 21.08 29.58
N LEU A 196 47.34 21.29 30.71
CA LEU A 196 47.94 21.81 31.93
C LEU A 196 49.05 20.88 32.46
N MET A 197 48.80 19.58 32.52
CA MET A 197 49.80 18.60 32.93
C MET A 197 51.03 18.61 32.01
N ARG A 198 50.83 18.73 30.68
CA ARG A 198 51.94 18.84 29.73
C ARG A 198 52.76 20.11 29.94
N ASP A 199 52.09 21.22 30.19
CA ASP A 199 52.75 22.51 30.44
C ASP A 199 53.54 22.48 31.77
N GLU A 200 52.98 21.87 32.81
CA GLU A 200 53.65 21.65 34.09
C GLU A 200 54.87 20.73 33.94
N GLN A 201 54.72 19.57 33.31
CA GLN A 201 55.82 18.66 33.00
C GLN A 201 56.94 19.36 32.22
N LYS A 202 56.59 20.20 31.25
CA LYS A 202 57.57 20.96 30.46
C LYS A 202 58.33 21.97 31.34
N ARG A 203 57.65 22.65 32.26
CA ARG A 203 58.29 23.58 33.20
C ARG A 203 59.22 22.85 34.15
N GLU A 204 58.76 21.75 34.76
CA GLU A 204 59.58 20.92 35.64
C GLU A 204 60.82 20.39 34.90
N TRP A 205 60.63 19.88 33.67
CA TRP A 205 61.73 19.43 32.83
C TRP A 205 62.75 20.54 32.55
N SER A 206 62.30 21.74 32.20
CA SER A 206 63.20 22.88 32.01
C SER A 206 63.94 23.27 33.29
N SER A 207 63.25 23.29 34.44
CA SER A 207 63.88 23.62 35.73
C SER A 207 64.93 22.58 36.14
N GLN A 208 64.66 21.29 35.94
CA GLN A 208 65.64 20.22 36.18
C GLN A 208 66.82 20.31 35.22
N THR A 209 66.57 20.60 33.94
CA THR A 209 67.62 20.77 32.94
C THR A 209 68.53 21.95 33.29
N ASP A 210 67.95 23.11 33.64
CA ASP A 210 68.70 24.30 34.06
C ASP A 210 69.51 24.04 35.34
N PHE A 211 68.92 23.32 36.31
CA PHE A 211 69.62 22.93 37.54
C PHE A 211 70.80 22.00 37.24
N ASN A 212 70.60 20.99 36.40
CA ASN A 212 71.66 20.07 35.99
C ASN A 212 72.79 20.80 35.26
N GLN A 213 72.45 21.74 34.38
CA GLN A 213 73.44 22.57 33.67
C GLN A 213 74.26 23.42 34.65
N ARG A 214 73.61 24.09 35.62
CA ARG A 214 74.31 24.87 36.66
C ARG A 214 75.21 24.00 37.53
N LEU A 215 74.77 22.78 37.87
CA LEU A 215 75.60 21.83 38.61
C LEU A 215 76.83 21.41 37.80
N GLU A 216 76.66 21.13 36.51
CA GLU A 216 77.77 20.76 35.63
C GLU A 216 78.79 21.90 35.53
N GLU A 217 78.33 23.14 35.31
CA GLU A 217 79.19 24.33 35.29
C GLU A 217 79.95 24.51 36.63
N ALA A 218 79.26 24.36 37.77
CA ALA A 218 79.89 24.44 39.08
C ALA A 218 80.94 23.34 39.32
N LEU A 219 80.66 22.11 38.87
CA LEU A 219 81.60 20.99 38.94
C LEU A 219 82.81 21.21 38.02
N GLN A 220 82.62 21.75 36.81
CA GLN A 220 83.71 22.10 35.91
C GLN A 220 84.59 23.22 36.49
N GLN A 221 83.98 24.28 37.03
CA GLN A 221 84.69 25.36 37.73
C GLN A 221 85.48 24.84 38.95
N ARG A 222 84.87 23.93 39.73
CA ARG A 222 85.55 23.26 40.85
C ARG A 222 86.72 22.42 40.33
N LYS A 223 86.54 21.55 39.34
CA LYS A 223 87.65 20.79 38.73
C LYS A 223 88.77 21.69 38.21
N GLY A 224 88.46 22.84 37.59
CA GLY A 224 89.46 23.81 37.15
C GLY A 224 90.21 24.48 38.30
N ARG A 225 89.54 24.82 39.40
CA ARG A 225 90.17 25.34 40.63
C ARG A 225 91.06 24.31 41.31
N TRP A 226 90.57 23.08 41.45
CA TRP A 226 91.34 21.99 42.04
C TRP A 226 92.52 21.59 41.14
N GLY A 227 92.36 21.58 39.81
CA GLY A 227 93.47 21.38 38.87
C GLY A 227 94.56 22.46 38.95
N LYS A 228 94.18 23.73 39.20
CA LYS A 228 95.13 24.81 39.50
C LYS A 228 95.82 24.66 40.86
N LEU A 229 95.12 24.17 41.87
CA LEU A 229 95.72 23.88 43.18
C LEU A 229 96.68 22.68 43.09
N PHE A 230 96.29 21.58 42.45
CA PHE A 230 97.15 20.41 42.30
C PHE A 230 98.38 20.67 41.40
N SER A 231 98.32 21.60 40.44
CA SER A 231 99.49 22.02 39.65
C SER A 231 100.47 22.92 40.43
N LEU A 232 100.07 23.46 41.58
CA LEU A 232 100.98 24.16 42.52
C LEU A 232 101.67 23.20 43.50
N PHE A 233 101.09 22.02 43.74
CA PHE A 233 101.66 20.97 44.60
C PHE A 233 102.34 19.83 43.81
N GLY A 234 102.30 19.86 42.48
CA GLY A 234 102.98 18.92 41.59
C GLY A 234 104.20 19.56 40.92
N LYS A 235 105.27 19.78 41.68
CA LYS A 235 106.64 19.95 41.21
C LYS A 235 107.56 19.12 42.09
#